data_AF-A0A3D6EJ75-F1
#
_entry.id   AF-A0A3D6EJ75-F1
#
_cell.length_a   1.000
_cell.length_b   1.000
_cell.length_c   1.000
_cell.angle_alpha   90.00
_cell.angle_beta   90.00
_cell.angle_gamma   90.00
#
_symmetry.space_group_name_H-M   'P 1'
#
loop_
_entity.id
_entity.type
_entity.pdbx_description
1 polymer ?
#
loop_
_entity_poly.entity_id
_entity_poly.type
_entity_poly.pdbx_seq_one_letter_code
_entity_poly.pdbx_strand_id
1 'polypeptide(L)'
;MTDPKPACPAGGCESSGCGPTRRDFLGAATATMAAALTGCDTLSREEFLQRNFKELSSDEVRSVIARLEKEYQAKYGKEVKVADTPPIPGVIFGYALDLSRCIGCRRCVHACVKENNQSRDPEVQWIRVLEMDKEEG
;
A
#
# COMPACT_ATOMS: atom_id res chain seq x y z
N MET A 1 39.51 19.50 31.60
CA MET A 1 39.36 19.72 30.14
C MET A 1 37.90 20.02 29.87
N THR A 2 37.56 21.29 29.92
CA THR A 2 36.25 21.84 29.60
C THR A 2 36.50 22.82 28.47
N ASP A 3 36.28 22.38 27.24
CA ASP A 3 36.42 23.27 26.08
C ASP A 3 35.20 24.20 25.99
N PRO A 4 35.40 25.52 25.87
CA PRO A 4 34.31 26.46 25.75
C PRO A 4 33.67 26.38 24.36
N LYS A 5 32.33 26.41 24.33
CA LYS A 5 31.51 26.45 23.12
C LYS A 5 31.76 27.77 22.37
N PRO A 6 32.03 27.75 21.05
CA PRO A 6 32.26 28.98 20.30
C PRO A 6 30.96 29.79 20.20
N ALA A 7 31.06 31.09 20.49
CA ALA A 7 29.98 32.05 20.33
C ALA A 7 29.79 32.38 18.84
N CYS A 8 28.54 32.33 18.36
CA CYS A 8 28.18 32.88 17.06
C CYS A 8 28.19 34.41 17.12
N PRO A 9 28.78 35.11 16.14
CA PRO A 9 28.79 36.57 16.11
C PRO A 9 27.40 37.11 15.75
N ALA A 10 27.07 38.26 16.33
CA ALA A 10 25.90 39.06 15.98
C ALA A 10 26.13 39.71 14.60
N GLY A 11 25.28 39.39 13.63
CA GLY A 11 25.31 39.99 12.30
C GLY A 11 24.36 39.29 11.35
N GLY A 12 23.44 40.05 10.77
CA GLY A 12 22.25 39.57 10.07
C GLY A 12 22.48 38.69 8.83
N CYS A 13 21.41 38.01 8.44
CA CYS A 13 21.24 37.46 7.10
C CYS A 13 19.88 37.93 6.59
N GLU A 14 19.96 38.83 5.61
CA GLU A 14 18.86 39.32 4.80
C GLU A 14 18.12 38.17 4.07
N SER A 15 16.85 38.44 3.80
CA SER A 15 15.88 37.61 3.09
C SER A 15 16.32 37.19 1.70
N SER A 16 16.22 35.90 1.38
CA SER A 16 15.93 35.42 0.02
C SER A 16 15.49 33.94 -0.01
N GLY A 17 14.27 33.70 -0.52
CA GLY A 17 13.84 32.39 -1.04
C GLY A 17 13.02 31.49 -0.10
N CYS A 18 11.76 31.83 0.18
CA CYS A 18 10.84 30.93 0.90
C CYS A 18 10.14 29.98 -0.09
N GLY A 19 10.63 28.75 -0.23
CA GLY A 19 9.80 27.63 -0.67
C GLY A 19 8.86 27.20 0.47
N PRO A 20 7.67 26.66 0.19
CA PRO A 20 6.70 26.32 1.24
C PRO A 20 7.33 25.35 2.24
N THR A 21 7.23 25.68 3.53
CA THR A 21 7.82 24.88 4.59
C THR A 21 7.01 23.60 4.79
N ARG A 22 7.60 22.57 5.42
CA ARG A 22 6.88 21.33 5.75
C ARG A 22 5.60 21.58 6.57
N ARG A 23 5.55 22.67 7.35
CA ARG A 23 4.35 23.09 8.09
C ARG A 23 3.27 23.66 7.17
N ASP A 24 3.65 24.40 6.13
CA ASP A 24 2.69 24.92 5.14
C ASP A 24 2.10 23.78 4.31
N PHE A 25 2.89 22.76 3.98
CA PHE A 25 2.43 21.56 3.27
C PHE A 25 1.48 20.71 4.12
N LEU A 26 1.78 20.54 5.41
CA LEU A 26 0.89 19.87 6.36
C LEU A 26 -0.41 20.68 6.57
N GLY A 27 -0.33 22.01 6.66
CA GLY A 27 -1.49 22.89 6.78
C GLY A 27 -2.44 22.76 5.59
N ALA A 28 -1.91 22.80 4.36
CA ALA A 28 -2.70 22.63 3.14
C ALA A 28 -3.30 21.22 2.99
N ALA A 29 -2.58 20.18 3.41
CA ALA A 29 -3.07 18.80 3.42
C ALA A 29 -4.17 18.58 4.49
N THR A 30 -4.09 19.24 5.64
CA THR A 30 -5.12 19.14 6.68
C THR A 30 -6.43 19.83 6.29
N ALA A 31 -6.37 20.97 5.60
CA ALA A 31 -7.56 21.69 5.17
C ALA A 31 -8.36 20.94 4.08
N THR A 32 -7.67 20.23 3.19
CA THR A 32 -8.31 19.41 2.14
C THR A 32 -8.91 18.11 2.69
N MET A 33 -8.31 17.51 3.73
CA MET A 33 -8.83 16.31 4.37
C MET A 33 -10.05 16.60 5.28
N ALA A 34 -10.09 17.75 5.94
CA ALA A 34 -11.20 18.13 6.82
C ALA A 34 -12.53 18.25 6.06
N ALA A 35 -12.50 18.71 4.81
CA ALA A 35 -13.68 18.78 3.94
C ALA A 35 -14.25 17.40 3.58
N ALA A 36 -13.41 16.36 3.52
CA ALA A 36 -13.86 15.00 3.25
C ALA A 36 -14.50 14.32 4.48
N LEU A 37 -14.16 14.76 5.70
CA LEU A 37 -14.63 14.16 6.96
C LEU A 37 -15.86 14.85 7.58
N THR A 38 -16.26 15.99 7.04
CA THR A 38 -17.38 16.81 7.55
C THR A 38 -18.61 16.80 6.65
N GLY A 39 -18.55 16.10 5.52
CA GLY A 39 -19.73 15.79 4.72
C GLY A 39 -20.60 14.78 5.47
N CYS A 40 -21.81 15.20 5.85
CA CYS A 40 -22.85 14.35 6.41
C CYS A 40 -23.21 13.23 5.44
N ASP A 41 -22.54 12.10 5.57
CA ASP A 41 -23.11 10.78 5.34
C ASP A 41 -22.32 9.81 6.21
N THR A 42 -23.00 9.14 7.12
CA THR A 42 -22.47 8.06 7.96
C THR A 42 -22.22 6.80 7.13
N LEU A 43 -21.63 6.94 5.95
CA LEU A 43 -21.07 5.80 5.23
C LEU A 43 -19.83 5.40 6.01
N SER A 44 -19.88 4.21 6.57
CA SER A 44 -18.88 3.69 7.48
C SER A 44 -17.48 3.86 6.87
N ARG A 45 -16.48 4.14 7.71
CA ARG A 45 -15.07 4.03 7.32
C ARG A 45 -14.79 2.67 6.67
N GLU A 46 -15.54 1.62 7.03
CA GLU A 46 -15.54 0.32 6.36
C GLU A 46 -16.15 0.34 4.95
N GLU A 47 -17.24 1.09 4.67
CA GLU A 47 -17.79 1.25 3.31
C GLU A 47 -16.87 2.08 2.41
N PHE A 48 -16.24 3.13 2.95
CA PHE A 48 -15.23 3.91 2.22
C PHE A 48 -14.00 3.06 1.87
N LEU A 49 -13.59 2.14 2.76
CA LEU A 49 -12.46 1.24 2.52
C LEU A 49 -12.84 0.02 1.64
N GLN A 50 -14.08 -0.49 1.74
CA GLN A 50 -14.62 -1.54 0.85
C GLN A 50 -14.74 -1.08 -0.61
N ARG A 51 -14.87 0.23 -0.88
CA ARG A 51 -14.90 0.79 -2.25
C ARG A 51 -13.65 0.55 -3.09
N ASN A 52 -12.57 0.02 -2.54
CA ASN A 52 -11.36 -0.31 -3.31
C ASN A 52 -11.46 -1.63 -4.08
N PHE A 53 -12.50 -2.44 -3.85
CA PHE A 53 -12.84 -3.55 -4.72
C PHE A 53 -13.96 -3.12 -5.66
N LYS A 54 -13.58 -2.53 -6.80
CA LYS A 54 -14.53 -2.23 -7.87
C LYS A 54 -14.73 -3.49 -8.71
N GLU A 55 -15.92 -4.08 -8.63
CA GLU A 55 -16.36 -5.05 -9.64
C GLU A 55 -16.53 -4.30 -10.97
N LEU A 56 -15.74 -4.70 -11.97
CA LEU A 56 -15.82 -4.11 -13.30
C LEU A 56 -16.96 -4.76 -14.08
N SER A 57 -17.77 -3.94 -14.74
CA SER A 57 -18.69 -4.44 -15.77
C SER A 57 -17.90 -5.04 -16.94
N SER A 58 -18.52 -5.93 -17.73
CA SER A 58 -17.88 -6.53 -18.90
C SER A 58 -17.37 -5.48 -19.91
N ASP A 59 -18.05 -4.34 -20.02
CA ASP A 59 -17.63 -3.22 -20.86
C ASP A 59 -16.36 -2.55 -20.32
N GLU A 60 -16.30 -2.33 -19.01
CA GLU A 60 -15.12 -1.75 -18.36
C GLU A 60 -13.92 -2.69 -18.46
N VAL A 61 -14.10 -3.99 -18.24
CA VAL A 61 -13.05 -5.00 -18.45
C VAL A 61 -12.47 -4.91 -19.86
N ARG A 62 -13.33 -4.91 -20.88
CA ARG A 62 -12.91 -4.78 -22.29
C ARG A 62 -12.15 -3.48 -22.56
N SER A 63 -12.60 -2.36 -21.99
CA SER A 63 -11.94 -1.07 -22.13
C SER A 63 -10.53 -1.06 -21.51
N VAL A 64 -10.37 -1.73 -20.36
CA VAL A 64 -9.09 -1.88 -19.66
C VAL A 64 -8.15 -2.78 -20.44
N ILE A 65 -8.63 -3.91 -20.96
CA ILE A 65 -7.85 -4.82 -21.82
C ILE A 65 -7.32 -4.08 -23.04
N ALA A 66 -8.19 -3.39 -23.79
CA ALA A 66 -7.78 -2.66 -24.99
C ALA A 66 -6.73 -1.57 -24.68
N ARG A 67 -6.88 -0.88 -23.54
CA ARG A 67 -5.90 0.10 -23.07
C ARG A 67 -4.55 -0.56 -22.75
N LEU A 68 -4.56 -1.68 -22.02
CA LEU A 68 -3.34 -2.41 -21.65
C LEU A 68 -2.61 -3.00 -22.86
N GLU A 69 -3.33 -3.59 -23.81
CA GLU A 69 -2.75 -4.11 -25.05
C GLU A 69 -2.02 -3.01 -25.84
N LYS A 70 -2.65 -1.83 -25.96
CA LYS A 70 -2.02 -0.66 -26.61
C LYS A 70 -0.76 -0.19 -25.85
N GLU A 71 -0.83 -0.08 -24.52
CA GLU A 71 0.30 0.34 -23.69
C GLU A 71 1.47 -0.66 -23.80
N TYR A 72 1.20 -1.96 -23.76
CA TYR A 72 2.21 -3.01 -23.86
C TYR A 72 2.79 -3.15 -25.26
N GLN A 73 1.98 -2.99 -26.30
CA GLN A 73 2.46 -2.90 -27.67
C GLN A 73 3.46 -1.75 -27.83
N ALA A 74 3.14 -0.56 -27.28
CA ALA A 74 4.02 0.60 -27.34
C ALA A 74 5.30 0.41 -26.52
N LYS A 75 5.21 -0.23 -25.35
CA LYS A 75 6.35 -0.45 -24.44
C LYS A 75 7.31 -1.53 -24.94
N TYR A 76 6.80 -2.63 -25.48
CA TYR A 76 7.59 -3.81 -25.82
C TYR A 76 7.78 -4.02 -27.32
N GLY A 77 7.08 -3.27 -28.18
CA GLY A 77 7.19 -3.36 -29.64
C GLY A 77 6.70 -4.69 -30.23
N LYS A 78 5.86 -5.44 -29.50
CA LYS A 78 5.33 -6.75 -29.90
C LYS A 78 3.81 -6.76 -29.75
N GLU A 79 3.14 -7.55 -30.58
CA GLU A 79 1.72 -7.84 -30.42
C GLU A 79 1.49 -8.56 -29.08
N VAL A 80 0.79 -7.89 -28.16
CA VAL A 80 0.44 -8.41 -26.83
C VAL A 80 -1.06 -8.58 -26.76
N LYS A 81 -1.50 -9.78 -26.39
CA LYS A 81 -2.91 -10.07 -26.08
C LYS A 81 -3.07 -10.27 -24.59
N VAL A 82 -4.04 -9.60 -23.98
CA VAL A 82 -4.34 -9.68 -22.55
C VAL A 82 -5.60 -10.53 -22.36
N ALA A 83 -5.51 -11.57 -21.52
CA ALA A 83 -6.61 -12.49 -21.24
C ALA A 83 -7.35 -12.12 -19.95
N ASP A 84 -8.67 -12.29 -19.93
CA ASP A 84 -9.59 -12.11 -18.80
C ASP A 84 -10.25 -13.44 -18.40
N THR A 85 -9.43 -14.45 -18.10
CA THR A 85 -9.92 -15.78 -17.74
C THR A 85 -10.89 -15.71 -16.55
N PRO A 86 -12.18 -16.10 -16.74
CA PRO A 86 -13.16 -16.01 -15.67
C PRO A 86 -12.89 -17.06 -14.59
N PRO A 87 -13.43 -16.85 -13.37
CA PRO A 87 -13.39 -17.87 -12.33
C PRO A 87 -14.14 -19.13 -12.79
N ILE A 88 -13.67 -20.29 -12.33
CA ILE A 88 -14.30 -21.58 -12.64
C ILE A 88 -15.65 -21.66 -11.90
N PRO A 89 -16.78 -21.88 -12.59
CA PRO A 89 -18.10 -21.92 -11.96
C PRO A 89 -18.20 -23.02 -10.89
N GLY A 90 -18.77 -22.68 -9.74
CA GLY A 90 -19.00 -23.63 -8.64
C GLY A 90 -17.77 -24.03 -7.84
N VAL A 91 -16.59 -23.44 -8.11
CA VAL A 91 -15.37 -23.70 -7.33
C VAL A 91 -15.31 -22.79 -6.12
N ILE A 92 -15.02 -23.38 -4.95
CA ILE A 92 -14.74 -22.68 -3.70
C ILE A 92 -13.28 -22.93 -3.33
N PHE A 93 -12.53 -21.86 -3.06
CA PHE A 93 -11.16 -21.96 -2.57
C PHE A 93 -11.17 -22.03 -1.05
N GLY A 94 -10.51 -23.04 -0.48
CA GLY A 94 -10.32 -23.20 0.96
C GLY A 94 -8.84 -23.34 1.31
N TYR A 95 -8.46 -22.85 2.48
CA TYR A 95 -7.11 -22.97 3.02
C TYR A 95 -7.18 -23.37 4.49
N ALA A 96 -6.46 -24.42 4.86
CA ALA A 96 -6.44 -24.95 6.22
C ALA A 96 -5.00 -25.09 6.72
N LEU A 97 -4.79 -24.77 7.99
CA LEU A 97 -3.50 -24.86 8.67
C LEU A 97 -3.62 -25.82 9.85
N ASP A 98 -2.73 -26.81 9.91
CA ASP A 98 -2.57 -27.65 11.09
C ASP A 98 -1.56 -26.99 12.04
N LEU A 99 -2.09 -26.27 13.04
CA LEU A 99 -1.27 -25.55 14.01
C LEU A 99 -0.48 -26.48 14.92
N SER A 100 -0.95 -27.72 15.15
CA SER A 100 -0.24 -28.71 15.98
C SER A 100 1.12 -29.12 15.39
N ARG A 101 1.27 -28.97 14.07
CA ARG A 101 2.50 -29.26 13.33
C ARG A 101 3.31 -28.01 12.99
N CYS A 102 2.79 -26.82 13.29
CA CYS A 102 3.50 -25.57 13.06
C CYS A 102 4.59 -25.37 14.11
N ILE A 103 5.85 -25.53 13.70
CA ILE A 103 7.02 -25.39 14.58
C ILE A 103 7.60 -23.97 14.62
N GLY A 104 6.90 -22.97 14.09
CA GLY A 104 7.41 -21.59 14.08
C GLY A 104 8.53 -21.29 13.06
N CYS A 105 8.83 -22.19 12.11
CA CYS A 105 10.00 -22.04 11.23
C CYS A 105 9.93 -20.90 10.19
N ARG A 106 8.78 -20.22 10.04
CA ARG A 106 8.54 -19.08 9.12
C ARG A 106 8.84 -19.31 7.64
N ARG A 107 9.08 -20.56 7.20
CA ARG A 107 9.28 -20.89 5.78
C ARG A 107 8.08 -20.51 4.91
N CYS A 108 6.87 -20.61 5.46
CA CYS A 108 5.65 -20.14 4.81
C CYS A 108 5.71 -18.63 4.51
N VAL A 109 6.15 -17.80 5.47
CA VAL A 109 6.28 -16.35 5.30
C VAL A 109 7.26 -16.00 4.18
N HIS A 110 8.45 -16.60 4.20
CA HIS A 110 9.46 -16.35 3.16
C HIS A 110 9.02 -16.84 1.77
N ALA A 111 8.30 -17.97 1.70
CA ALA A 111 7.71 -18.44 0.46
C ALA A 111 6.68 -17.44 -0.08
N CYS A 112 5.79 -16.92 0.78
CA CYS A 112 4.79 -15.92 0.39
C CYS A 112 5.45 -14.64 -0.16
N VAL A 113 6.49 -14.12 0.49
CA VAL A 113 7.26 -12.95 0.03
C VAL A 113 7.89 -13.20 -1.33
N LYS A 114 8.51 -14.38 -1.52
CA LYS A 114 9.17 -14.76 -2.77
C LYS A 114 8.16 -14.89 -3.92
N GLU A 115 7.05 -15.56 -3.69
CA GLU A 115 6.03 -15.83 -4.72
C GLU A 115 5.34 -14.55 -5.17
N ASN A 116 5.01 -13.66 -4.23
CA ASN A 116 4.24 -12.46 -4.50
C ASN A 116 5.10 -11.22 -4.75
N ASN A 117 6.42 -11.39 -4.92
CA ASN A 117 7.39 -10.31 -5.15
C ASN A 117 7.25 -9.14 -4.15
N GLN A 118 6.98 -9.45 -2.88
CA GLN A 118 6.80 -8.44 -1.84
C GLN A 118 8.13 -7.73 -1.55
N SER A 119 8.02 -6.44 -1.19
CA SER A 119 9.21 -5.65 -0.85
C SER A 119 9.91 -6.22 0.39
N ARG A 120 11.24 -6.19 0.34
CA ARG A 120 12.13 -6.56 1.44
C ARG A 120 12.68 -5.32 2.16
N ASP A 121 12.57 -4.16 1.53
CA ASP A 121 12.94 -2.85 2.07
C ASP A 121 12.03 -1.77 1.46
N PRO A 122 11.03 -1.25 2.19
CA PRO A 122 10.62 -1.68 3.54
C PRO A 122 10.11 -3.12 3.56
N GLU A 123 10.18 -3.78 4.72
CA GLU A 123 9.69 -5.15 4.86
C GLU A 123 8.15 -5.21 4.76
N VAL A 124 7.66 -5.98 3.78
CA VAL A 124 6.23 -6.28 3.60
C VAL A 124 6.04 -7.78 3.70
N GLN A 125 5.18 -8.21 4.64
CA GLN A 125 4.81 -9.61 4.84
C GLN A 125 3.29 -9.72 4.99
N TRP A 126 2.62 -10.37 4.04
CA TRP A 126 1.17 -10.58 4.08
C TRP A 126 0.72 -11.63 5.10
N ILE A 127 1.58 -12.60 5.41
CA ILE A 127 1.31 -13.62 6.43
C ILE A 127 2.36 -13.53 7.54
N ARG A 128 1.95 -13.87 8.77
CA ARG A 128 2.80 -13.84 9.96
C ARG A 128 2.67 -15.13 10.74
N VAL A 129 3.71 -15.45 11.50
CA VAL A 129 3.69 -16.51 12.50
C VAL A 129 3.90 -15.84 13.83
N LEU A 130 2.98 -16.07 14.76
CA LEU A 130 2.97 -15.45 16.09
C LEU A 130 3.28 -16.53 17.12
N GLU A 131 4.00 -16.14 18.16
CA GLU A 131 4.15 -16.92 19.38
C GLU A 131 3.21 -16.31 20.43
N MET A 132 2.51 -17.18 21.17
CA MET A 132 1.49 -16.78 22.14
C MET A 132 1.68 -17.60 23.42
N ASP A 133 1.35 -16.99 24.56
CA ASP A 133 1.30 -17.71 25.83
C ASP A 133 0.15 -18.72 25.80
N LYS A 134 0.37 -19.92 26.35
CA LYS A 134 -0.61 -21.01 26.30
C LYS A 134 -1.91 -20.69 27.04
N GLU A 135 -1.89 -19.76 27.98
CA GLU A 135 -3.07 -19.31 28.71
C GLU A 135 -3.87 -18.25 27.94
N GLU A 136 -3.28 -17.64 26.90
CA GLU A 136 -3.87 -16.53 26.13
C GLU A 136 -4.09 -16.86 24.63
N GLY A 137 -3.82 -18.11 24.20
CA GLY A 137 -3.81 -18.54 22.80
C GLY A 137 -4.87 -19.56 22.39
#